data_AF-A0A444CLX5-F1
#
_entry.id   AF-A0A444CLX5-F1
#
_cell.length_a   1.000
_cell.length_b   1.000
_cell.length_c   1.000
_cell.angle_alpha   90.00
_cell.angle_beta   90.00
_cell.angle_gamma   90.00
#
_symmetry.space_group_name_H-M   'P 1'
#
loop_
_entity.id
_entity.type
_entity.pdbx_description
1 polymer ?
#
loop_
_entity_poly.entity_id
_entity_poly.type
_entity_poly.pdbx_seq_one_letter_code
_entity_poly.pdbx_strand_id
1 'polypeptide(L)'
;MQSLALSSPVSLRLSSSPKVDASAAAHRPFFLRPHCVRRPRASSSSASERHQIVESPPPPAPENPPGPHKLNRYSSRITEPKSQGGSQAILYGVGLSDDDMRKPQVGVSSVWYEGNTCNMHLLRLAEAAREGVREAGMVAFRFNTIGVSDAISMGTRGMCYSLQSRDLIADSIETVMAAQWYDANISIPGCDKNVSFSSFSASFSSFIWSFFVSIFDFAHSYA
;
A
#
# COMPACT_ATOMS: atom_id res chain seq x y z
N MET A 1 36.97 1.96 -46.94
CA MET A 1 35.82 2.25 -47.82
C MET A 1 34.82 1.12 -47.63
N GLN A 2 33.93 1.22 -46.64
CA GLN A 2 32.52 1.60 -46.84
C GLN A 2 31.88 0.91 -48.04
N SER A 3 30.99 -0.06 -47.79
CA SER A 3 29.64 -0.05 -48.38
C SER A 3 28.72 -1.03 -47.64
N LEU A 4 27.68 -0.47 -47.04
CA LEU A 4 26.48 -1.14 -46.53
C LEU A 4 25.53 -1.46 -47.69
N ALA A 5 24.87 -2.61 -47.66
CA ALA A 5 23.57 -2.89 -48.31
C ALA A 5 23.02 -4.19 -47.69
N LEU A 6 22.19 -4.14 -46.63
CA LEU A 6 20.72 -4.03 -46.65
C LEU A 6 19.97 -5.09 -47.47
N SER A 7 19.20 -5.86 -46.71
CA SER A 7 17.87 -6.42 -46.98
C SER A 7 17.72 -7.67 -47.85
N SER A 8 17.27 -8.74 -47.20
CA SER A 8 16.41 -9.76 -47.80
C SER A 8 15.34 -10.13 -46.74
N PRO A 9 14.04 -10.09 -47.06
CA PRO A 9 12.99 -10.26 -46.08
C PRO A 9 12.82 -11.74 -45.70
N VAL A 10 12.78 -12.01 -44.40
CA VAL A 10 12.30 -13.28 -43.85
C VAL A 10 10.82 -13.40 -44.20
N SER A 11 10.52 -14.28 -45.15
CA SER A 11 9.15 -14.61 -45.56
C SER A 11 8.51 -15.50 -44.48
N LEU A 12 7.86 -14.87 -43.49
CA LEU A 12 6.99 -15.56 -42.55
C LEU A 12 5.73 -16.00 -43.28
N ARG A 13 5.64 -17.30 -43.60
CA ARG A 13 4.39 -17.93 -44.03
C ARG A 13 3.38 -17.85 -42.89
N LEU A 14 2.43 -16.93 -43.00
CA LEU A 14 1.16 -16.97 -42.29
C LEU A 14 0.45 -18.28 -42.66
N SER A 15 0.45 -19.26 -41.75
CA SER A 15 -0.48 -20.37 -41.90
C SER A 15 -1.89 -19.83 -41.70
N SER A 16 -2.68 -19.88 -42.75
CA SER A 16 -4.09 -19.52 -42.76
C SER A 16 -4.82 -20.20 -41.60
N SER A 17 -5.37 -19.40 -40.68
CA SER A 17 -6.33 -19.87 -39.69
C SER A 17 -7.51 -20.53 -40.39
N PRO A 18 -7.98 -21.70 -39.94
CA PRO A 18 -9.19 -22.30 -40.51
C PRO A 18 -10.38 -21.37 -40.24
N LYS A 19 -11.14 -21.06 -41.29
CA LYS A 19 -12.45 -20.44 -41.21
C LYS A 19 -13.35 -21.37 -40.40
N VAL A 20 -13.84 -20.91 -39.26
CA VAL A 20 -14.91 -21.60 -38.53
C VAL A 20 -16.21 -21.16 -39.16
N ASP A 21 -16.86 -22.10 -39.84
CA ASP A 21 -18.17 -21.90 -40.46
C ASP A 21 -19.22 -21.58 -39.39
N ALA A 22 -19.90 -20.46 -39.59
CA ALA A 22 -21.06 -20.06 -38.83
C ALA A 22 -22.25 -20.95 -39.24
N SER A 23 -22.47 -22.04 -38.51
CA SER A 23 -23.73 -22.79 -38.55
C SER A 23 -24.24 -23.06 -37.15
N ALA A 24 -25.46 -22.58 -36.94
CA ALA A 24 -26.29 -22.67 -35.75
C ALA A 24 -26.27 -24.03 -35.04
N ALA A 25 -25.94 -24.00 -33.75
CA ALA A 25 -26.45 -24.94 -32.76
C ALA A 25 -26.74 -24.16 -31.47
N ALA A 26 -28.03 -23.97 -31.19
CA ALA A 26 -28.53 -23.25 -30.04
C ALA A 26 -28.20 -23.99 -28.73
N HIS A 27 -27.05 -23.69 -28.15
CA HIS A 27 -26.76 -24.00 -26.75
C HIS A 27 -26.91 -22.75 -25.90
N ARG A 28 -27.97 -22.76 -25.08
CA ARG A 28 -28.27 -21.73 -24.09
C ARG A 28 -27.02 -21.39 -23.27
N PRO A 29 -26.61 -20.11 -23.18
CA PRO A 29 -25.52 -19.75 -22.28
C PRO A 29 -26.00 -20.00 -20.85
N PHE A 30 -25.26 -20.86 -20.14
CA PHE A 30 -25.41 -21.04 -18.69
C PHE A 30 -24.97 -19.73 -18.02
N PHE A 31 -25.91 -18.81 -17.89
CA PHE A 31 -25.77 -17.59 -17.11
C PHE A 31 -25.51 -18.01 -15.66
N LEU A 32 -24.25 -17.99 -15.22
CA LEU A 32 -23.96 -17.96 -13.80
C LEU A 32 -24.46 -16.62 -13.28
N ARG A 33 -25.71 -16.62 -12.81
CA ARG A 33 -26.29 -15.53 -12.02
C ARG A 33 -25.34 -15.30 -10.84
N PRO A 34 -24.92 -14.06 -10.56
CA PRO A 34 -24.32 -13.78 -9.26
C PRO A 34 -25.35 -14.16 -8.21
N HIS A 35 -24.98 -15.07 -7.31
CA HIS A 35 -25.77 -15.41 -6.16
C HIS A 35 -25.90 -14.14 -5.29
N CYS A 36 -26.99 -13.39 -5.50
CA CYS A 36 -27.50 -12.51 -4.47
C CYS A 36 -27.78 -13.40 -3.26
N VAL A 37 -26.95 -13.28 -2.23
CA VAL A 37 -27.10 -14.00 -0.96
C VAL A 37 -28.55 -13.82 -0.51
N ARG A 38 -29.30 -14.92 -0.50
CA ARG A 38 -30.67 -14.93 0.04
C ARG A 38 -30.57 -14.57 1.52
N ARG A 39 -31.22 -13.48 1.93
CA ARG A 39 -31.43 -13.18 3.35
C ARG A 39 -32.09 -14.39 4.03
N PRO A 40 -31.55 -14.87 5.17
CA PRO A 40 -32.22 -15.92 5.94
C PRO A 40 -33.60 -15.43 6.41
N ARG A 41 -34.57 -16.34 6.34
CA ARG A 41 -35.93 -16.16 6.85
C ARG A 41 -35.87 -16.10 8.38
N ALA A 42 -36.36 -15.02 8.98
CA ALA A 42 -36.41 -14.87 10.43
C ALA A 42 -37.31 -15.96 11.03
N SER A 43 -36.74 -16.86 11.82
CA SER A 43 -37.46 -17.75 12.73
C SER A 43 -37.51 -17.09 14.10
N SER A 44 -38.70 -16.71 14.55
CA SER A 44 -38.95 -16.16 15.87
C SER A 44 -38.82 -17.25 16.93
N SER A 45 -37.66 -17.35 17.58
CA SER A 45 -37.50 -18.05 18.85
C SER A 45 -37.32 -17.01 19.95
N SER A 46 -38.32 -16.91 20.83
CA SER A 46 -38.31 -16.07 22.02
C SER A 46 -37.21 -16.53 22.98
N ALA A 47 -36.05 -15.88 22.94
CA ALA A 47 -35.00 -16.03 23.94
C ALA A 47 -35.11 -14.87 24.92
N SER A 48 -35.34 -15.22 26.19
CA SER A 48 -35.36 -14.32 27.34
C SER A 48 -34.10 -13.45 27.37
N GLU A 49 -34.27 -12.13 27.23
CA GLU A 49 -33.20 -11.14 27.40
C GLU A 49 -32.75 -11.12 28.86
N ARG A 50 -31.73 -11.92 29.14
CA ARG A 50 -30.89 -11.72 30.33
C ARG A 50 -29.89 -10.63 29.96
N HIS A 51 -30.12 -9.42 30.47
CA HIS A 51 -29.21 -8.28 30.36
C HIS A 51 -27.81 -8.70 30.82
N GLN A 52 -26.93 -9.09 29.89
CA GLN A 52 -25.52 -9.22 30.16
C GLN A 52 -24.94 -7.82 30.01
N ILE A 53 -24.60 -7.22 31.14
CA ILE A 53 -23.73 -6.05 31.19
C ILE A 53 -22.40 -6.52 30.59
N VAL A 54 -22.17 -6.22 29.31
CA VAL A 54 -20.85 -6.36 28.70
C VAL A 54 -20.02 -5.22 29.30
N GLU A 55 -19.23 -5.56 30.30
CA GLU A 55 -18.25 -4.65 30.87
C GLU A 55 -17.28 -4.26 29.74
N SER A 56 -17.26 -2.98 29.39
CA SER A 56 -16.33 -2.44 28.40
C SER A 56 -14.91 -2.79 28.81
N PRO A 57 -14.02 -3.18 27.86
CA PRO A 57 -12.63 -3.46 28.18
C PRO A 57 -12.02 -2.28 28.93
N PRO A 58 -11.18 -2.53 29.95
CA PRO A 58 -10.60 -1.48 30.76
C PRO A 58 -9.79 -0.52 29.86
N PRO A 59 -9.82 0.78 30.15
CA PRO A 59 -9.01 1.75 29.42
C PRO A 59 -7.53 1.34 29.49
N PRO A 60 -6.75 1.57 28.43
CA PRO A 60 -5.33 1.27 28.43
C PRO A 60 -4.66 1.95 29.63
N ALA A 61 -3.78 1.20 30.30
CA ALA A 61 -3.07 1.65 31.50
C ALA A 61 -2.41 3.01 31.27
N PRO A 62 -2.32 3.87 32.31
CA PRO A 62 -1.71 5.19 32.19
C PRO A 62 -0.27 5.06 31.67
N GLU A 63 -0.04 5.65 30.51
CA GLU A 63 1.28 5.72 29.88
C GLU A 63 2.24 6.40 30.86
N ASN A 64 3.35 5.72 31.16
CA ASN A 64 4.38 6.21 32.08
C ASN A 64 4.83 7.64 31.71
N PRO A 65 5.24 8.47 32.69
CA PRO A 65 5.66 9.85 32.45
C PRO A 65 6.78 9.91 31.39
N PRO A 66 6.86 10.99 30.59
CA PRO A 66 7.81 11.06 29.49
C PRO A 66 9.22 11.13 30.06
N GLY A 67 9.88 9.96 30.11
CA GLY A 67 11.33 9.89 30.18
C GLY A 67 11.96 10.58 28.96
N PRO A 68 13.30 10.68 28.89
CA PRO A 68 13.97 11.28 27.74
C PRO A 68 13.39 10.72 26.44
N HIS A 69 12.89 11.60 25.56
CA HIS A 69 12.13 11.22 24.36
C HIS A 69 12.99 10.37 23.42
N LYS A 70 12.87 9.05 23.57
CA LYS A 70 13.52 8.06 22.71
C LYS A 70 12.93 8.15 21.30
N LEU A 71 13.77 8.41 20.32
CA LEU A 71 13.35 8.58 18.92
C LEU A 71 12.87 7.27 18.30
N ASN A 72 13.49 6.14 18.65
CA ASN A 72 13.17 4.80 18.17
C ASN A 72 12.14 4.09 19.09
N ARG A 73 10.97 4.71 19.29
CA ARG A 73 9.94 4.26 20.25
C ARG A 73 9.35 2.90 19.89
N TYR A 74 9.16 2.61 18.60
CA TYR A 74 8.58 1.38 18.07
C TYR A 74 9.66 0.41 17.63
N SER A 75 10.65 0.87 16.85
CA SER A 75 11.66 -0.03 16.28
C SER A 75 12.55 -0.66 17.35
N SER A 76 12.71 0.00 18.52
CA SER A 76 13.39 -0.59 19.66
C SER A 76 12.79 -1.92 20.13
N ARG A 77 11.51 -2.20 19.81
CA ARG A 77 10.89 -3.50 20.10
C ARG A 77 11.59 -4.65 19.42
N ILE A 78 12.14 -4.44 18.22
CA ILE A 78 12.81 -5.45 17.41
C ILE A 78 14.34 -5.27 17.40
N THR A 79 14.86 -4.06 17.62
CA THR A 79 16.31 -3.81 17.56
C THR A 79 17.05 -4.02 18.88
N GLU A 80 16.40 -3.92 20.04
CA GLU A 80 17.10 -3.97 21.35
C GLU A 80 17.04 -5.33 22.08
N PRO A 81 15.88 -6.01 22.20
CA PRO A 81 15.79 -7.23 23.01
C PRO A 81 16.58 -8.37 22.38
N LYS A 82 17.38 -9.07 23.20
CA LYS A 82 18.11 -10.27 22.76
C LYS A 82 17.19 -11.40 22.28
N SER A 83 15.93 -11.42 22.74
CA SER A 83 14.90 -12.35 22.26
C SER A 83 14.48 -12.10 20.81
N GLN A 84 14.79 -10.93 20.24
CA GLN A 84 14.50 -10.54 18.87
C GLN A 84 15.71 -10.72 17.93
N GLY A 85 16.60 -11.67 18.23
CA GLY A 85 17.78 -11.95 17.41
C GLY A 85 17.45 -12.33 15.96
N GLY A 86 16.30 -12.97 15.71
CA GLY A 86 15.83 -13.26 14.34
C GLY A 86 15.52 -12.01 13.53
N SER A 87 14.83 -11.05 14.15
CA SER A 87 14.53 -9.74 13.55
C SER A 87 15.82 -8.97 13.25
N GLN A 88 16.75 -8.97 14.21
CA GLN A 88 18.06 -8.32 14.04
C GLN A 88 18.86 -8.94 12.90
N ALA A 89 18.85 -10.27 12.74
CA ALA A 89 19.53 -10.94 11.64
C ALA A 89 19.02 -10.50 10.26
N ILE A 90 17.70 -10.32 10.09
CA ILE A 90 17.12 -9.79 8.85
C ILE A 90 17.51 -8.32 8.64
N LEU A 91 17.51 -7.51 9.70
CA LEU A 91 17.94 -6.11 9.62
C LEU A 91 19.41 -5.97 9.20
N TYR A 92 20.30 -6.84 9.70
CA TYR A 92 21.67 -6.93 9.19
C TYR A 92 21.72 -7.38 7.72
N GLY A 93 20.87 -8.34 7.34
CA GLY A 93 20.79 -8.86 5.97
C GLY A 93 20.36 -7.81 4.93
N VAL A 94 19.52 -6.85 5.30
CA VAL A 94 19.14 -5.71 4.43
C VAL A 94 20.17 -4.58 4.44
N GLY A 95 21.24 -4.71 5.23
CA GLY A 95 22.42 -3.83 5.21
C GLY A 95 22.51 -2.81 6.35
N LEU A 96 21.78 -2.98 7.46
CA LEU A 96 21.96 -2.12 8.64
C LEU A 96 23.24 -2.51 9.39
N SER A 97 23.90 -1.52 9.98
CA SER A 97 25.00 -1.70 10.93
C SER A 97 24.52 -1.68 12.39
N ASP A 98 25.39 -2.06 13.33
CA ASP A 98 25.12 -1.99 14.78
C ASP A 98 24.74 -0.56 15.22
N ASP A 99 25.33 0.46 14.58
CA ASP A 99 25.02 1.87 14.85
C ASP A 99 23.63 2.25 14.34
N ASP A 100 23.18 1.64 13.23
CA ASP A 100 21.86 1.90 12.65
C ASP A 100 20.73 1.26 13.46
N MET A 101 21.01 0.20 14.22
CA MET A 101 20.01 -0.44 15.10
C MET A 101 19.46 0.49 16.19
N ARG A 102 20.19 1.56 16.52
CA ARG A 102 19.80 2.56 17.51
C ARG A 102 19.04 3.75 16.90
N LYS A 103 19.07 3.89 15.58
CA LYS A 103 18.41 4.99 14.86
C LYS A 103 16.91 4.69 14.68
N PRO A 104 16.05 5.72 14.61
CA PRO A 104 14.66 5.52 14.27
C PRO A 104 14.54 5.01 12.83
N GLN A 105 13.58 4.11 12.61
CA GLN A 105 13.28 3.53 11.31
C GLN A 105 12.06 4.23 10.71
N VAL A 106 12.22 4.78 9.52
CA VAL A 106 11.19 5.54 8.80
C VAL A 106 10.74 4.75 7.58
N GLY A 107 9.45 4.42 7.56
CA GLY A 107 8.80 3.85 6.39
C GLY A 107 8.53 4.92 5.34
N VAL A 108 8.97 4.71 4.11
CA VAL A 108 8.64 5.60 2.97
C VAL A 108 7.64 4.86 2.08
N SER A 109 6.37 5.20 2.22
CA SER A 109 5.26 4.58 1.49
C SER A 109 4.95 5.34 0.20
N SER A 110 5.26 4.72 -0.94
CA SER A 110 4.94 5.26 -2.25
C SER A 110 3.75 4.53 -2.88
N VAL A 111 3.01 5.22 -3.76
CA VAL A 111 1.95 4.59 -4.56
C VAL A 111 2.33 4.58 -6.04
N TRP A 112 3.52 4.05 -6.34
CA TRP A 112 4.06 4.02 -7.69
C TRP A 112 3.48 2.85 -8.50
N TYR A 113 3.09 3.15 -9.74
CA TYR A 113 2.79 2.19 -10.80
C TYR A 113 2.84 2.90 -12.16
N GLU A 114 3.15 2.17 -13.24
CA GLU A 114 3.44 2.75 -14.56
C GLU A 114 2.20 3.08 -15.39
N GLY A 115 1.06 2.45 -15.09
CA GLY A 115 -0.19 2.59 -15.84
C GLY A 115 -0.93 3.92 -15.64
N ASN A 116 -0.34 4.90 -14.95
CA ASN A 116 -0.97 6.21 -14.72
C ASN A 116 0.07 7.32 -14.65
N THR A 117 -0.21 8.44 -15.32
CA THR A 117 0.68 9.61 -15.37
C THR A 117 0.86 10.27 -14.01
N CYS A 118 -0.16 10.22 -13.13
CA CYS A 118 -0.05 10.69 -11.75
C CYS A 118 0.98 9.91 -10.92
N ASN A 119 1.25 8.64 -11.25
CA ASN A 119 1.94 7.72 -10.35
C ASN A 119 3.32 7.27 -10.86
N MET A 120 3.57 7.36 -12.18
CA MET A 120 4.80 6.88 -12.82
C MET A 120 6.09 7.51 -12.27
N HIS A 121 6.04 8.74 -11.76
CA HIS A 121 7.20 9.50 -11.29
C HIS A 121 7.45 9.37 -9.77
N LEU A 122 6.54 8.74 -9.03
CA LEU A 122 6.62 8.66 -7.57
C LEU A 122 7.79 7.83 -7.06
N LEU A 123 8.32 6.91 -7.87
CA LEU A 123 9.49 6.12 -7.50
C LEU A 123 10.73 7.00 -7.28
N ARG A 124 10.90 8.03 -8.14
CA ARG A 124 11.99 9.00 -8.04
C ARG A 124 11.81 9.91 -6.83
N LEU A 125 10.57 10.33 -6.54
CA LEU A 125 10.27 11.13 -5.35
C LEU A 125 10.51 10.33 -4.07
N ALA A 126 10.15 9.05 -4.04
CA ALA A 126 10.43 8.15 -2.93
C ALA A 126 11.93 7.93 -2.70
N GLU A 127 12.73 7.92 -3.78
CA GLU A 127 14.18 7.86 -3.67
C GLU A 127 14.75 9.15 -3.05
N ALA A 128 14.28 10.32 -3.49
CA ALA A 128 14.68 11.60 -2.92
C ALA A 128 14.29 11.73 -1.43
N ALA A 129 13.07 11.31 -1.07
CA ALA A 129 12.63 11.28 0.33
C ALA A 129 13.48 10.35 1.18
N ARG A 130 13.85 9.16 0.65
CA ARG A 130 14.74 8.22 1.32
C ARG A 130 16.11 8.85 1.59
N GLU A 131 16.64 9.61 0.65
CA GLU A 131 17.93 10.28 0.84
C GLU A 131 17.85 11.35 1.92
N GLY A 132 16.82 12.21 1.90
CA GLY A 132 16.63 13.23 2.94
C GLY A 132 16.48 12.63 4.36
N VAL A 133 15.85 11.46 4.49
CA VAL A 133 15.78 10.73 5.77
C VAL A 133 17.15 10.24 6.23
N ARG A 134 17.98 9.76 5.31
CA ARG A 134 19.35 9.31 5.64
C ARG A 134 20.26 10.47 6.00
N GLU A 135 20.14 11.60 5.30
CA GLU A 135 20.83 12.85 5.63
C GLU A 135 20.46 13.36 7.03
N ALA A 136 19.20 13.16 7.44
CA ALA A 136 18.73 13.45 8.79
C ALA A 136 19.22 12.44 9.86
N GLY A 137 20.07 11.47 9.50
CA GLY A 137 20.65 10.50 10.42
C GLY A 137 19.69 9.39 10.84
N MET A 138 18.67 9.11 10.04
CA MET A 138 17.67 8.06 10.30
C MET A 138 17.77 6.92 9.28
N VAL A 139 17.15 5.77 9.58
CA VAL A 139 17.11 4.63 8.65
C VAL A 139 15.82 4.70 7.82
N ALA A 140 15.95 4.61 6.51
CA ALA A 140 14.82 4.73 5.59
C ALA A 140 14.53 3.39 4.88
N PHE A 141 13.31 2.87 5.06
CA PHE A 141 12.81 1.68 4.38
C PHE A 141 11.68 2.05 3.43
N ARG A 142 11.92 1.93 2.12
CA ARG A 142 10.90 2.19 1.10
C ARG A 142 10.03 0.96 0.89
N PHE A 143 8.72 1.20 0.81
CA PHE A 143 7.76 0.22 0.37
C PHE A 143 6.71 0.88 -0.54
N ASN A 144 5.94 0.04 -1.23
CA ASN A 144 4.97 0.49 -2.21
C ASN A 144 3.61 -0.15 -1.94
N THR A 145 2.54 0.59 -2.23
CA THR A 145 1.15 0.11 -2.18
C THR A 145 0.47 0.25 -3.54
N ILE A 146 -0.70 -0.36 -3.68
CA ILE A 146 -1.47 -0.39 -4.91
C ILE A 146 -2.15 0.97 -5.19
N GLY A 147 -2.51 1.18 -6.46
CA GLY A 147 -3.32 2.32 -6.87
C GLY A 147 -4.10 2.00 -8.14
N VAL A 148 -5.14 2.78 -8.41
CA VAL A 148 -5.96 2.66 -9.61
C VAL A 148 -6.12 4.01 -10.29
N SER A 149 -6.32 4.00 -11.61
CA SER A 149 -6.54 5.22 -12.40
C SER A 149 -8.02 5.40 -12.71
N ASP A 150 -8.59 6.47 -12.17
CA ASP A 150 -9.98 6.84 -12.46
C ASP A 150 -10.15 7.25 -13.91
N ALA A 151 -9.16 7.95 -14.49
CA ALA A 151 -9.21 8.37 -15.88
C ALA A 151 -9.33 7.20 -16.86
N ILE A 152 -8.70 6.05 -16.55
CA ILE A 152 -8.78 4.84 -17.36
C ILE A 152 -10.07 4.06 -17.08
N SER A 153 -10.49 3.98 -15.82
CA SER A 153 -11.61 3.13 -15.42
C SER A 153 -12.98 3.78 -15.59
N MET A 154 -13.04 5.11 -15.77
CA MET A 154 -14.26 5.90 -15.93
C MET A 154 -15.15 5.35 -17.06
N GLY A 155 -16.45 5.20 -16.78
CA GLY A 155 -17.43 4.68 -17.75
C GLY A 155 -17.42 3.15 -17.92
N THR A 156 -16.58 2.42 -17.20
CA THR A 156 -16.51 0.96 -17.24
C THR A 156 -16.87 0.33 -15.88
N ARG A 157 -17.00 -1.00 -15.84
CA ARG A 157 -17.14 -1.76 -14.58
C ARG A 157 -15.93 -1.60 -13.63
N GLY A 158 -14.81 -1.07 -14.13
CA GLY A 158 -13.62 -0.78 -13.33
C GLY A 158 -13.85 0.29 -12.26
N MET A 159 -14.76 1.25 -12.48
CA MET A 159 -15.03 2.30 -11.48
C MET A 159 -15.55 1.78 -10.14
N CYS A 160 -16.14 0.57 -10.12
CA CYS A 160 -16.57 -0.07 -8.87
C CYS A 160 -15.39 -0.33 -7.90
N TYR A 161 -14.17 -0.43 -8.40
CA TYR A 161 -12.96 -0.66 -7.61
C TYR A 161 -12.24 0.64 -7.22
N SER A 162 -12.73 1.80 -7.63
CA SER A 162 -12.04 3.05 -7.37
C SER A 162 -12.19 3.54 -5.92
N LEU A 163 -13.41 3.68 -5.40
CA LEU A 163 -13.61 4.22 -4.04
C LEU A 163 -13.00 3.34 -2.94
N GLN A 164 -13.17 2.03 -3.05
CA GLN A 164 -12.65 1.05 -2.08
C GLN A 164 -11.12 0.97 -2.07
N SER A 165 -10.42 1.43 -3.12
CA SER A 165 -8.95 1.38 -3.13
C SER A 165 -8.35 2.30 -2.06
N ARG A 166 -9.09 3.33 -1.63
CA ARG A 166 -8.68 4.22 -0.54
C ARG A 166 -8.47 3.46 0.76
N ASP A 167 -9.43 2.62 1.12
CA ASP A 167 -9.40 1.85 2.36
C ASP A 167 -8.38 0.70 2.24
N LEU A 168 -8.21 0.10 1.06
CA LEU A 168 -7.13 -0.87 0.83
C LEU A 168 -5.73 -0.28 0.97
N ILE A 169 -5.52 0.96 0.49
CA ILE A 169 -4.24 1.66 0.67
C ILE A 169 -4.00 1.90 2.17
N ALA A 170 -5.07 2.18 2.93
CA ALA A 170 -5.04 2.30 4.37
C ALA A 170 -4.50 1.07 5.05
N ASP A 171 -5.20 -0.02 4.84
CA ASP A 171 -4.90 -1.28 5.48
C ASP A 171 -3.50 -1.74 5.07
N SER A 172 -3.07 -1.46 3.83
CA SER A 172 -1.73 -1.79 3.35
C SER A 172 -0.63 -1.03 4.11
N ILE A 173 -0.77 0.29 4.28
CA ILE A 173 0.24 1.09 5.00
C ILE A 173 0.23 0.73 6.49
N GLU A 174 -0.95 0.62 7.10
CA GLU A 174 -1.08 0.23 8.51
C GLU A 174 -0.46 -1.14 8.76
N THR A 175 -0.73 -2.12 7.89
CA THR A 175 -0.16 -3.47 7.98
C THR A 175 1.36 -3.44 7.98
N VAL A 176 1.98 -2.68 7.06
CA VAL A 176 3.45 -2.61 6.99
C VAL A 176 4.02 -1.90 8.22
N MET A 177 3.44 -0.77 8.62
CA MET A 177 3.93 0.00 9.76
C MET A 177 3.82 -0.80 11.07
N ALA A 178 2.70 -1.48 11.30
CA ALA A 178 2.48 -2.29 12.48
C ALA A 178 3.34 -3.57 12.49
N ALA A 179 3.52 -4.22 11.35
CA ALA A 179 4.31 -5.45 11.26
C ALA A 179 5.82 -5.20 11.38
N GLN A 180 6.31 -4.11 10.78
CA GLN A 180 7.74 -3.80 10.71
C GLN A 180 8.24 -2.91 11.86
N TRP A 181 7.35 -2.44 12.74
CA TRP A 181 7.69 -1.59 13.89
C TRP A 181 8.42 -0.29 13.50
N TYR A 182 8.04 0.32 12.38
CA TYR A 182 8.60 1.61 11.98
C TYR A 182 8.14 2.74 12.91
N ASP A 183 9.03 3.69 13.18
CA ASP A 183 8.79 4.80 14.11
C ASP A 183 8.02 5.96 13.48
N ALA A 184 8.20 6.15 12.17
CA ALA A 184 7.55 7.20 11.40
C ALA A 184 7.24 6.74 9.98
N ASN A 185 6.27 7.41 9.33
CA ASN A 185 5.90 7.15 7.95
C ASN A 185 5.95 8.43 7.11
N ILE A 186 6.55 8.33 5.92
CA ILE A 186 6.47 9.34 4.88
C ILE A 186 5.65 8.77 3.73
N SER A 187 4.42 9.24 3.59
CA SER A 187 3.55 8.84 2.48
C SER A 187 3.67 9.80 1.31
N ILE A 188 3.81 9.23 0.12
CA ILE A 188 3.91 9.93 -1.15
C ILE A 188 2.74 9.47 -2.04
N PRO A 189 1.54 10.06 -1.85
CA PRO A 189 0.38 9.75 -2.66
C PRO A 189 0.48 10.38 -4.07
N GLY A 190 -0.24 9.77 -5.02
CA GLY A 190 -0.44 10.30 -6.37
C GLY A 190 -1.80 10.99 -6.53
N CYS A 191 -2.64 10.51 -7.46
CA CYS A 191 -3.95 11.10 -7.78
C CYS A 191 -4.91 11.23 -6.56
N ASP A 192 -5.95 12.06 -6.76
CA ASP A 192 -7.14 12.38 -5.94
C ASP A 192 -7.62 11.34 -4.89
N LYS A 193 -7.63 10.05 -5.22
CA LYS A 193 -8.06 8.99 -4.28
C LYS A 193 -7.04 8.68 -3.19
N ASN A 194 -5.76 8.91 -3.45
CA ASN A 194 -4.66 8.59 -2.55
C ASN A 194 -4.44 9.72 -1.52
N VAL A 195 -4.80 10.96 -1.86
CA VAL A 195 -4.64 12.13 -0.98
C VAL A 195 -5.73 12.23 0.10
N SER A 196 -6.93 11.71 -0.16
CA SER A 196 -8.01 11.69 0.84
C SER A 196 -7.81 10.58 1.89
N PHE A 197 -7.05 9.54 1.56
CA PHE A 197 -6.65 8.50 2.53
C PHE A 197 -5.61 9.03 3.54
N SER A 198 -4.65 9.84 3.09
CA SER A 198 -3.56 10.34 3.94
C SER A 198 -4.05 11.05 5.20
N SER A 199 -5.14 11.81 5.12
CA SER A 199 -5.73 12.46 6.30
C SER A 199 -6.40 11.48 7.27
N PHE A 200 -6.87 10.31 6.80
CA PHE A 200 -7.55 9.32 7.64
C PHE A 200 -6.57 8.45 8.42
N SER A 201 -5.47 8.01 7.81
CA SER A 201 -4.43 7.22 8.53
C SER A 201 -3.64 8.05 9.53
N ALA A 202 -3.43 9.34 9.27
CA ALA A 202 -2.86 10.26 10.25
C ALA A 202 -3.73 10.41 11.51
N SER A 203 -5.04 10.14 11.40
CA SER A 203 -6.00 10.39 12.48
C SER A 203 -6.42 9.14 13.26
N PHE A 204 -6.24 7.94 12.71
CA PHE A 204 -6.66 6.69 13.38
C PHE A 204 -5.50 5.96 14.09
N SER A 205 -4.26 6.14 13.63
CA SER A 205 -3.08 5.65 14.37
C SER A 205 -2.51 6.79 15.20
N SER A 206 -3.10 7.04 16.38
CA SER A 206 -2.74 8.10 17.35
C SER A 206 -1.31 8.04 17.89
N PHE A 207 -0.43 7.25 17.27
CA PHE A 207 0.79 6.74 17.89
C PHE A 207 2.03 6.86 16.99
N ILE A 208 1.90 7.11 15.68
CA ILE A 208 3.04 7.18 14.74
C ILE A 208 3.11 8.54 14.06
N TRP A 209 4.29 9.17 14.06
CA TRP A 209 4.53 10.41 13.32
C TRP A 209 4.41 10.15 11.81
N SER A 210 3.44 10.78 11.15
CA SER A 210 3.28 10.71 9.70
C SER A 210 3.52 12.08 9.06
N PHE A 211 4.44 12.14 8.09
CA PHE A 211 4.72 13.33 7.29
C PHE A 211 4.26 13.07 5.84
N PHE A 212 3.57 14.03 5.24
CA PHE A 212 3.01 13.89 3.90
C PHE A 212 3.77 14.76 2.92
N VAL A 213 4.22 14.17 1.82
CA VAL A 213 4.80 14.91 0.69
C VAL A 213 3.84 14.78 -0.48
N SER A 214 3.01 15.80 -0.67
CA SER A 214 2.14 15.91 -1.84
C SER A 214 2.88 16.57 -3.01
N ILE A 215 2.50 16.27 -4.24
CA ILE A 215 3.03 16.94 -5.43
C ILE A 215 2.80 18.46 -5.39
N PHE A 216 1.76 18.91 -4.66
CA PHE A 216 1.48 20.34 -4.44
C PHE A 216 2.52 21.01 -3.53
N ASP A 217 3.06 20.31 -2.53
CA ASP A 217 4.14 20.83 -1.67
C ASP A 217 5.46 20.94 -2.44
N PHE A 218 5.71 20.01 -3.37
CA PHE A 218 6.90 20.06 -4.21
C PHE A 218 6.83 21.22 -5.23
N ALA A 219 5.64 21.54 -5.75
CA ALA A 219 5.46 22.68 -6.66
C ALA A 219 5.73 24.04 -6.00
N HIS A 220 5.56 24.16 -4.67
CA HIS A 220 5.86 25.39 -3.93
C HIS A 220 7.35 25.53 -3.55
N SER A 221 8.11 24.44 -3.50
CA SER A 221 9.54 24.49 -3.18
C SER A 221 10.44 24.76 -4.40
N TYR A 222 9.89 24.70 -5.61
CA TYR A 222 10.60 24.89 -6.88
C TYR A 222 10.02 26.02 -7.76
N ALA A 223 9.23 26.94 -7.18
CA ALA A 223 8.71 28.14 -7.84
C ALA A 223 9.27 29.41 -7.20
#